data_AF-A0A962IMH7-F1
#
_entry.id   AF-A0A962IMH7-F1
#
_cell.length_a   1.000
_cell.length_b   1.000
_cell.length_c   1.000
_cell.angle_alpha   90.00
_cell.angle_beta   90.00
_cell.angle_gamma   90.00
#
_symmetry.space_group_name_H-M   'P 1'
#
loop_
_entity.id
_entity.type
_entity.pdbx_description
1 polymer ?
#
loop_
_entity_poly.entity_id
_entity_poly.type
_entity_poly.pdbx_seq_one_letter_code
_entity_poly.pdbx_strand_id
1 'polypeptide(L)' 'RTFNMGIGYVVLVAPEQVQAATALLQGAGETVYRIGEVIEQTDGSDRVQWA' A
#
# COMPACT_ATOMS: atom_id res chain seq x y z
N ARG A 1 -12.42 13.66 14.96
CA ARG A 1 -11.09 13.02 15.06
C ARG A 1 -10.86 12.22 13.80
N THR A 2 -9.66 12.25 13.24
CA THR A 2 -9.34 11.48 12.03
C THR A 2 -8.95 10.05 12.42
N PHE A 3 -9.25 9.08 11.56
CA PHE A 3 -8.95 7.67 11.76
C PHE A 3 -8.03 7.18 10.63
N ASN A 4 -7.25 6.14 10.90
CA ASN A 4 -6.41 5.48 9.91
C ASN A 4 -7.19 4.52 9.00
N MET A 5 -8.48 4.31 9.25
CA MET A 5 -9.36 3.42 8.49
C MET A 5 -8.83 1.98 8.37
N GLY A 6 -8.11 1.49 9.38
CA GLY A 6 -7.59 0.11 9.42
C GLY A 6 -6.22 -0.08 8.77
N ILE A 7 -5.59 0.98 8.25
CA ILE A 7 -4.23 0.91 7.68
C ILE A 7 -3.23 1.46 8.69
N GLY A 8 -2.40 0.59 9.26
CA GLY A 8 -1.36 0.98 10.23
C GLY A 8 -0.12 1.60 9.57
N TYR A 9 0.29 1.05 8.42
CA TYR A 9 1.41 1.52 7.62
C TYR A 9 1.23 1.10 6.16
N VAL A 10 2.04 1.70 5.27
CA VAL A 10 2.08 1.38 3.84
C VAL A 10 3.53 1.07 3.45
N VAL A 11 3.72 -0.01 2.69
CA VAL A 11 5.03 -0.40 2.15
C VAL A 11 4.96 -0.36 0.63
N LEU A 12 5.98 0.24 0.02
CA LEU A 12 6.15 0.34 -1.42
C LEU A 12 7.23 -0.64 -1.85
N VAL A 13 6.90 -1.49 -2.83
CA VAL A 13 7.83 -2.48 -3.38
C VAL A 13 7.73 -2.49 -4.90
N ALA A 14 8.81 -2.96 -5.55
CA ALA A 14 8.77 -3.23 -6.98
C ALA A 14 7.70 -4.31 -7.29
N PRO A 15 7.04 -4.29 -8.46
CA PRO A 15 5.96 -5.23 -8.80
C PRO A 15 6.36 -6.71 -8.64
N GLU A 16 7.59 -7.06 -9.00
CA GLU A 16 8.15 -8.40 -8.88
C GLU A 16 8.39 -8.85 -7.44
N GLN A 17 8.43 -7.93 -6.47
CA GLN A 17 8.66 -8.23 -5.06
C GLN A 17 7.38 -8.37 -4.23
N VAL A 18 6.21 -8.09 -4.82
CA VAL A 18 4.92 -8.09 -4.09
C VAL A 18 4.70 -9.41 -3.34
N GLN A 19 4.89 -10.56 -4.00
CA GLN A 19 4.67 -11.87 -3.38
C GLN A 19 5.65 -12.13 -2.22
N ALA A 20 6.93 -11.82 -2.41
CA ALA A 20 7.96 -12.02 -1.39
C ALA A 20 7.72 -11.13 -0.16
N ALA A 21 7.38 -9.86 -0.38
CA ALA A 21 7.08 -8.90 0.69
C ALA A 21 5.82 -9.30 1.46
N THR A 22 4.75 -9.71 0.77
CA THR A 22 3.52 -10.20 1.39
C THR A 22 3.78 -11.43 2.26
N ALA A 23 4.51 -12.42 1.74
CA ALA A 23 4.82 -13.65 2.49
C ALA A 23 5.67 -13.37 3.73
N LEU A 24 6.68 -12.48 3.62
CA LEU A 24 7.53 -12.09 4.74
C LEU A 24 6.72 -11.42 5.85
N LEU A 25 5.89 -10.44 5.51
CA LEU A 25 5.08 -9.69 6.48
C LEU A 25 4.00 -10.59 7.12
N GLN A 26 3.31 -11.41 6.32
CA GLN A 26 2.34 -12.37 6.85
C GLN A 26 3.00 -13.41 7.78
N GLY A 27 4.21 -13.88 7.42
CA GLY A 27 5.00 -14.76 8.27
C GLY A 27 5.42 -14.13 9.60
N ALA A 28 5.55 -12.79 9.64
CA ALA A 28 5.78 -12.02 10.86
C ALA A 28 4.50 -11.75 11.68
N GLY A 29 3.33 -12.23 11.22
CA GLY A 29 2.04 -12.07 11.90
C GLY A 29 1.25 -10.83 11.46
N GLU A 30 1.70 -10.12 10.43
CA GLU A 30 1.01 -8.93 9.92
C GLU A 30 -0.16 -9.30 9.00
N THR A 31 -1.21 -8.47 9.02
CA THR A 31 -2.29 -8.56 8.02
C THR A 31 -1.98 -7.64 6.85
N VAL A 32 -1.69 -8.23 5.69
CA VAL A 32 -1.23 -7.49 4.50
C VAL A 32 -2.36 -7.37 3.48
N TYR A 33 -2.58 -6.14 3.01
CA TYR A 33 -3.51 -5.85 1.92
C TYR A 33 -2.76 -5.16 0.78
N ARG A 34 -3.04 -5.58 -0.46
CA ARG A 34 -2.62 -4.81 -1.64
C ARG A 34 -3.66 -3.73 -1.89
N ILE A 35 -3.31 -2.49 -1.53
CA ILE A 35 -4.25 -1.36 -1.50
C ILE A 35 -4.17 -0.45 -2.74
N GLY A 36 -3.19 -0.64 -3.62
CA GLY A 36 -3.06 0.16 -4.83
C GLY A 36 -1.73 -0.04 -5.56
N GLU A 37 -1.41 0.94 -6.40
CA GLU A 37 -0.15 1.04 -7.16
C GLU A 37 0.30 2.50 -7.23
N VAL A 38 1.60 2.71 -7.45
CA VAL A 38 2.14 4.06 -7.69
C VAL A 38 2.03 4.35 -9.17
N ILE A 39 1.38 5.47 -9.49
CA ILE A 39 1.25 5.99 -10.84
C ILE A 39 1.97 7.32 -10.96
N GLU A 40 2.25 7.71 -12.21
CA GLU A 40 2.69 9.07 -12.50
C GLU A 40 1.61 10.07 -12.09
N GLN A 41 2.02 11.16 -11.43
CA GLN A 41 1.07 12.18 -11.00
C GLN A 41 0.57 12.95 -12.22
N THR A 42 -0.75 13.08 -12.34
CA THR A 42 -1.36 13.95 -13.35
C THR A 42 -1.41 15.38 -12.83
N ASP A 43 -1.24 16.37 -13.71
CA ASP A 43 -1.24 17.77 -13.29
C ASP A 43 -2.55 18.15 -12.58
N GLY A 44 -2.42 18.83 -11.44
CA GLY A 44 -3.54 19.21 -10.57
C GLY A 44 -4.23 18.06 -9.81
N SER A 45 -3.79 16.80 -9.95
CA SER A 45 -4.40 15.68 -9.23
C SER A 45 -3.93 15.57 -7.78
N ASP A 46 -4.83 15.11 -6.90
CA ASP A 46 -4.46 14.72 -5.54
C ASP A 46 -3.38 13.63 -5.56
N ARG A 47 -2.49 13.66 -4.55
CA ARG A 47 -1.37 12.72 -4.43
C ARG A 47 -1.80 11.31 -4.05
N VAL A 48 -3.02 11.18 -3.52
CA VAL A 48 -3.66 9.90 -3.21
C VAL A 48 -5.06 9.96 -3.80
N GLN A 49 -5.38 9.01 -4.66
CA GLN A 49 -6.69 8.88 -5.27
C GLN A 49 -7.33 7.58 -4.80
N TRP A 50 -8.59 7.67 -4.38
CA TRP A 50 -9.41 6.52 -4.07
C TRP A 50 -10.32 6.26 -5.26
N ALA A 51 -10.44 4.99 -5.68
CA ALA A 51 -11.38 4.57 -6.71
C ALA A 51 -12.82 4.49 -6.15
#